data_AF-A0A9P6BVT1-F1
#
_entry.id   AF-A0A9P6BVT1-F1
#
_cell.length_a   1.000
_cell.length_b   1.000
_cell.length_c   1.000
_cell.angle_alpha   90.00
_cell.angle_beta   90.00
_cell.angle_gamma   90.00
#
_symmetry.space_group_name_H-M   'P 1'
#
loop_
_entity.id
_entity.type
_entity.pdbx_description
1 polymer ?
#
loop_
_entity_poly.entity_id
_entity_poly.type
_entity_poly.pdbx_seq_one_letter_code
_entity_poly.pdbx_strand_id
1 'polypeptide(L)'
;GSSRSLVPVVCILCAEVGHSVFDHPSLKIPTKFPDGKPAWSTLSNSCICTSEGREICVKFNTKGKDCCEGICTHDSTCLHICSFCGSKGHHTFAWNCCSKPSY
;
A
#
# COMPACT_ATOMS: atom_id res chain seq x y z
N GLY A 1 -15.15 13.90 -25.77
CA GLY A 1 -13.87 13.78 -25.06
C GLY A 1 -14.15 13.11 -23.73
N SER A 2 -13.68 11.88 -23.53
CA SER A 2 -13.97 11.13 -22.31
C SER A 2 -13.10 11.66 -21.17
N SER A 3 -13.69 12.49 -20.32
CA SER A 3 -13.11 12.89 -19.04
C SER A 3 -12.98 11.65 -18.14
N ARG A 4 -11.87 10.92 -18.28
CA ARG A 4 -11.48 9.94 -17.27
C ARG A 4 -11.16 10.76 -16.04
N SER A 5 -12.01 10.66 -15.01
CA SER A 5 -11.65 11.11 -13.66
C SER A 5 -10.31 10.47 -13.35
N LEU A 6 -9.23 11.26 -13.41
CA LEU A 6 -7.89 10.82 -13.05
C LEU A 6 -7.90 10.70 -11.54
N VAL A 7 -8.42 9.59 -11.02
CA VAL A 7 -8.26 9.25 -9.60
C VAL A 7 -6.76 9.31 -9.35
N PRO A 8 -6.29 10.23 -8.50
CA PRO A 8 -4.87 10.43 -8.33
C PRO A 8 -4.24 9.14 -7.80
N VAL A 9 -3.06 8.83 -8.32
CA VAL A 9 -2.28 7.68 -7.85
C VAL A 9 -1.84 7.99 -6.42
N VAL A 10 -2.17 7.09 -5.49
CA VAL A 10 -1.76 7.20 -4.09
C VAL A 10 -0.80 6.07 -3.76
N CYS A 11 0.28 6.39 -3.07
CA CYS A 11 1.27 5.40 -2.69
C CYS A 11 0.82 4.61 -1.47
N ILE A 12 0.78 3.27 -1.59
CA ILE A 12 0.41 2.38 -0.50
C ILE A 12 1.53 2.21 0.55
N LEU A 13 2.71 2.83 0.37
CA LEU A 13 3.78 2.83 1.37
C LEU A 13 3.76 4.10 2.24
N CYS A 14 3.52 5.28 1.66
CA CYS A 14 3.63 6.57 2.36
C CYS A 14 2.32 7.38 2.42
N ALA A 15 1.22 6.90 1.82
CA ALA A 15 -0.06 7.59 1.71
C ALA A 15 -0.02 8.94 0.94
N GLU A 16 1.09 9.27 0.27
CA GLU A 16 1.19 10.47 -0.56
C GLU A 16 0.56 10.29 -1.94
N VAL A 17 0.06 11.39 -2.48
CA VAL A 17 -0.48 11.48 -3.84
C VAL A 17 0.64 11.77 -4.84
N GLY A 18 0.53 11.23 -6.05
CA GLY A 18 1.37 11.59 -7.21
C GLY A 18 2.31 10.48 -7.68
N HIS A 19 2.42 9.37 -6.94
CA HIS A 19 3.26 8.24 -7.33
C HIS A 19 2.67 6.90 -6.84
N SER A 20 3.02 5.82 -7.54
CA SER A 20 2.73 4.46 -7.08
C SER A 20 3.85 3.95 -6.18
N VAL A 21 3.64 2.83 -5.50
CA VAL A 21 4.73 2.21 -4.71
C VAL A 21 5.92 1.75 -5.56
N PHE A 22 5.70 1.47 -6.85
CA PHE A 22 6.77 1.07 -7.77
C PHE A 22 7.65 2.25 -8.19
N ASP A 23 7.12 3.47 -8.10
CA ASP A 23 7.85 4.72 -8.39
C ASP A 23 8.37 5.38 -7.11
N HIS A 24 8.20 4.73 -5.96
CA HIS A 24 8.59 5.30 -4.68
C HIS A 24 10.12 5.30 -4.54
N PRO A 25 10.75 6.46 -4.26
CA PRO A 25 12.20 6.56 -4.13
C PRO A 25 12.72 5.67 -2.98
N SER A 26 13.57 4.70 -3.30
CA SER A 26 14.09 3.71 -2.35
C SER A 26 14.87 4.32 -1.19
N LEU A 27 15.43 5.52 -1.39
CA LEU A 27 16.18 6.28 -0.39
C LEU A 27 15.29 7.08 0.59
N LYS A 28 13.97 7.17 0.35
CA LYS A 28 13.05 7.96 1.18
C LYS A 28 11.98 7.10 1.84
N ILE A 29 12.36 6.01 2.50
CA ILE A 29 11.41 5.17 3.23
C ILE A 29 10.68 6.03 4.27
N PRO A 30 9.34 6.12 4.24
CA PRO A 30 8.61 6.96 5.17
C PRO A 30 8.79 6.43 6.59
N THR A 31 9.08 7.31 7.54
CA THR A 31 9.02 7.02 8.97
C THR A 31 7.66 7.37 9.57
N LYS A 32 6.93 8.28 8.92
CA LYS A 32 5.57 8.70 9.27
C LYS A 32 4.76 8.98 8.01
N PHE A 33 3.44 8.81 8.11
CA PHE A 33 2.47 9.24 7.12
C PHE A 33 2.21 10.76 7.20
N PRO A 34 1.60 11.37 6.16
CA PRO A 34 1.19 12.77 6.17
C PRO A 34 0.29 13.17 7.34
N ASP A 35 -0.46 12.23 7.92
CA ASP A 35 -1.29 12.44 9.13
C ASP A 35 -0.50 12.33 10.45
N GLY A 36 0.82 12.15 10.37
CA GLY A 36 1.75 12.07 11.51
C GLY A 36 1.87 10.69 12.15
N LYS A 37 1.06 9.70 11.73
CA LYS A 37 1.16 8.32 12.26
C LYS A 37 2.46 7.64 11.80
N PRO A 38 3.05 6.76 12.62
CA PRO A 38 4.25 6.04 12.23
C PRO A 38 3.96 5.10 11.04
N ALA A 39 4.88 5.05 10.10
CA ALA A 39 4.82 4.08 9.00
C ALA A 39 5.11 2.67 9.56
N TRP A 40 4.26 1.71 9.20
CA TRP A 40 4.38 0.33 9.70
C TRP A 40 5.19 -0.57 8.77
N SER A 41 5.01 -0.43 7.46
CA SER A 41 5.74 -1.20 6.46
C SER A 41 7.00 -0.48 5.99
N THR A 42 7.93 -1.27 5.44
CA THR A 42 9.18 -0.79 4.86
C THR A 42 9.22 -1.10 3.37
N LEU A 43 10.21 -0.54 2.67
CA LEU A 43 10.49 -0.86 1.27
C LEU A 43 11.85 -1.53 1.18
N SER A 44 11.89 -2.73 0.61
CA SER A 44 13.12 -3.50 0.39
C SER A 44 13.08 -4.10 -1.01
N ASN A 45 14.12 -3.86 -1.82
CA ASN A 45 14.20 -4.35 -3.21
C ASN A 45 12.95 -4.03 -4.05
N SER A 46 12.34 -2.86 -3.85
CA SER A 46 11.09 -2.43 -4.49
C SER A 46 9.82 -3.22 -4.10
N CYS A 47 9.93 -4.09 -3.09
CA CYS A 47 8.82 -4.79 -2.47
C CYS A 47 8.46 -4.13 -1.14
N ILE A 48 7.16 -4.05 -0.86
CA ILE A 48 6.68 -3.60 0.46
C ILE A 48 6.83 -4.77 1.41
N CYS A 49 7.50 -4.55 2.54
CA CYS A 49 7.76 -5.59 3.51
C CYS A 49 7.31 -5.21 4.92
N THR A 50 7.12 -6.20 5.77
CA THR A 50 7.06 -6.01 7.22
C THR A 50 8.45 -5.66 7.77
N SER A 51 8.51 -5.22 9.02
CA SER A 51 9.78 -5.04 9.74
C SER A 51 10.63 -6.32 9.83
N GLU A 52 9.98 -7.49 9.73
CA GLU A 52 10.63 -8.81 9.70
C GLU A 52 11.08 -9.23 8.30
N GLY A 53 10.90 -8.38 7.28
CA GLY A 53 11.29 -8.67 5.91
C GLY A 53 10.29 -9.53 5.12
N ARG A 54 9.07 -9.74 5.62
CA ARG A 54 8.04 -10.49 4.88
C ARG A 54 7.33 -9.60 3.88
N GLU A 55 7.23 -10.03 2.63
CA GLU A 55 6.59 -9.25 1.57
C GLU A 55 5.08 -9.11 1.80
N ILE A 56 4.53 -7.96 1.42
CA ILE A 56 3.13 -7.59 1.56
C ILE A 56 2.53 -7.48 0.15
N CYS A 57 1.37 -8.10 -0.05
CA CYS A 57 0.70 -8.10 -1.35
C CYS A 57 0.19 -6.68 -1.72
N VAL A 58 0.77 -6.11 -2.78
CA VAL A 58 0.35 -4.81 -3.36
C VAL A 58 -1.09 -4.88 -3.88
N LYS A 59 -1.47 -6.00 -4.50
CA LYS A 59 -2.81 -6.15 -5.08
C LYS A 59 -3.90 -6.17 -4.01
N PHE A 60 -3.67 -6.87 -2.90
CA PHE A 60 -4.55 -6.84 -1.75
C PHE A 60 -4.72 -5.42 -1.23
N ASN A 61 -3.61 -4.69 -1.06
CA ASN A 61 -3.63 -3.32 -0.52
C ASN A 61 -4.31 -2.29 -1.42
N THR A 62 -4.38 -2.55 -2.73
CA THR A 62 -5.02 -1.66 -3.70
C THR A 62 -6.46 -2.04 -4.05
N LYS A 63 -6.81 -3.33 -4.03
CA LYS A 63 -8.11 -3.83 -4.53
C LYS A 63 -8.91 -4.67 -3.52
N GLY A 64 -8.35 -4.98 -2.36
CA GLY A 64 -8.99 -5.85 -1.37
C GLY A 64 -8.94 -7.34 -1.72
N LYS A 65 -9.54 -8.16 -0.83
CA LYS A 65 -9.48 -9.63 -0.89
C LYS A 65 -10.20 -10.22 -2.11
N ASP A 66 -11.36 -9.66 -2.46
CA ASP A 66 -12.22 -10.20 -3.52
C ASP A 66 -11.52 -10.18 -4.90
N CYS A 67 -10.62 -9.23 -5.11
CA CYS A 67 -9.81 -9.13 -6.33
C CYS A 67 -8.53 -9.99 -6.30
N CYS A 68 -8.26 -10.67 -5.18
CA CYS A 68 -7.07 -11.48 -4.96
C CYS A 68 -7.35 -12.99 -5.04
N GLU A 69 -8.60 -13.44 -4.84
CA GLU A 69 -8.99 -14.83 -5.04
C GLU A 69 -8.73 -15.26 -6.50
N GLY A 70 -7.87 -16.26 -6.68
CA GLY A 70 -7.54 -16.87 -7.98
C GLY A 70 -6.39 -16.23 -8.79
N ILE A 71 -5.89 -15.04 -8.42
CA ILE A 71 -4.87 -14.31 -9.23
C ILE A 71 -3.60 -14.00 -8.43
N CYS A 72 -3.66 -14.07 -7.11
CA CYS A 72 -2.46 -14.02 -6.26
C CYS A 72 -1.70 -15.35 -6.38
N THR A 73 -1.03 -15.57 -7.51
CA THR A 73 -0.23 -16.76 -7.83
C THR A 73 1.15 -16.77 -7.16
N HIS A 74 1.50 -15.73 -6.39
CA HIS A 74 2.67 -15.78 -5.53
C HIS A 74 2.45 -16.85 -4.45
N ASP A 75 3.25 -17.91 -4.53
CA ASP A 75 3.31 -19.05 -3.60
C ASP A 75 3.33 -18.57 -2.16
N SER A 76 2.20 -18.55 -1.45
CA SER A 76 2.06 -18.51 0.02
C SER A 76 2.88 -17.50 0.85
N THR A 77 3.63 -16.59 0.23
CA THR A 77 4.74 -15.83 0.86
C THR A 77 4.38 -14.37 1.06
N CYS A 78 3.54 -13.81 0.19
CA CYS A 78 3.03 -12.44 0.31
C CYS A 78 1.89 -12.35 1.32
N LEU A 79 2.03 -11.47 2.30
CA LEU A 79 1.04 -11.26 3.35
C LEU A 79 -0.12 -10.37 2.86
N HIS A 80 -1.35 -10.84 3.07
CA HIS A 80 -2.57 -10.04 2.89
C HIS A 80 -2.85 -9.25 4.18
N ILE A 81 -2.06 -8.20 4.39
CA ILE A 81 -2.19 -7.26 5.51
C ILE A 81 -2.11 -5.83 5.01
N CYS A 82 -2.75 -4.92 5.73
CA CYS A 82 -2.69 -3.48 5.50
C CYS A 82 -1.24 -2.98 5.60
N SER A 83 -0.70 -2.39 4.53
CA SER A 83 0.66 -1.85 4.56
C SER A 83 0.81 -0.65 5.52
N PHE A 84 -0.28 0.03 5.85
CA PHE A 84 -0.24 1.18 6.76
C PHE A 84 -0.16 0.82 8.24
N CYS A 85 -0.71 -0.32 8.65
CA CYS A 85 -0.85 -0.65 10.08
C CYS A 85 -0.72 -2.14 10.42
N GLY A 86 -0.45 -3.01 9.45
CA GLY A 86 -0.24 -4.44 9.65
C GLY A 86 -1.51 -5.27 9.93
N SER A 87 -2.69 -4.65 9.91
CA SER A 87 -3.95 -5.34 10.18
C SER A 87 -4.32 -6.33 9.07
N LYS A 88 -4.85 -7.50 9.44
CA LYS A 88 -5.48 -8.48 8.52
C LYS A 88 -6.94 -8.15 8.20
N GLY A 89 -7.55 -7.19 8.91
CA GLY A 89 -8.99 -6.90 8.83
C GLY A 89 -9.38 -5.98 7.66
N HIS A 90 -8.42 -5.30 7.04
CA HIS A 90 -8.67 -4.40 5.91
C HIS A 90 -7.42 -4.25 5.03
N HIS A 91 -7.62 -3.69 3.84
CA HIS A 91 -6.55 -3.31 2.93
C HIS A 91 -6.27 -1.80 3.00
N THR A 92 -5.11 -1.35 2.53
CA THR A 92 -4.67 0.06 2.60
C THR A 92 -5.70 1.07 2.12
N PHE A 93 -6.27 0.88 0.93
CA PHE A 93 -7.28 1.80 0.38
C PHE A 93 -8.69 1.67 0.96
N ALA A 94 -8.89 0.84 1.99
CA ALA A 94 -10.08 0.94 2.83
C ALA A 94 -10.05 2.19 3.73
N TRP A 95 -8.89 2.86 3.85
CA TRP A 95 -8.70 4.11 4.62
C TRP A 95 -9.14 4.03 6.10
N ASN A 96 -9.07 2.83 6.68
CA ASN A 96 -9.39 2.63 8.10
C ASN A 96 -8.24 3.05 9.04
N CYS A 97 -7.01 3.09 8.53
CA CYS A 97 -5.81 3.37 9.34
C CYS A 97 -5.27 4.80 9.20
N CYS A 98 -5.55 5.50 8.10
CA CYS A 98 -5.17 6.90 7.91
C CYS A 98 -6.20 7.66 7.08
N SER A 99 -6.12 8.98 7.13
CA SER A 99 -7.02 9.86 6.39
C SER A 99 -6.84 9.67 4.88
N LYS A 100 -7.95 9.46 4.17
CA LYS A 100 -7.95 9.49 2.70
C LYS A 100 -7.50 10.89 2.22
N PRO A 101 -6.55 10.98 1.28
CA PRO A 101 -6.16 12.27 0.70
C PRO A 101 -7.37 12.96 0.07
N SER A 102 -7.49 14.26 0.34
CA SER A 102 -8.46 15.14 -0.33
C SER A 102 -7.81 15.64 -1.63
N TYR A 103 -8.45 15.42 -2.77
CA TYR A 103 -8.00 15.85 -4.10
C TYR A 103 -9.15 16.45 -4.90
#